data_AF-A0A1X0RDV5-F1
#
_entry.id   AF-A0A1X0RDV5-F1
#
_cell.length_a   1.000
_cell.length_b   1.000
_cell.length_c   1.000
_cell.angle_alpha   90.00
_cell.angle_beta   90.00
_cell.angle_gamma   90.00
#
_symmetry.space_group_name_H-M   'P 1'
#
loop_
_entity.id
_entity.type
_entity.pdbx_description
1 polymer ?
#
loop_
_entity_poly.entity_id
_entity_poly.type
_entity_poly.pdbx_seq_one_letter_code
_entity_poly.pdbx_strand_id
1 'polypeptide(L)'
;MIIEEADQDGDVFYDSTEYAPGEYEKLIEEATRFKSSGNQHFGQGEYKEAIEQYEHALLACPLTCTKERASEFKDAKDMCTQALKIDPNYTKALLRRAQANERIGTYASMSEALEDYKKLKTLAIDTYILKECERAEKELPTKINLQMEKEKEEMLNKLKDVGNTLLGKFGLSTDNFQFTKDPSGSGGYSVNFVNK
;
A
#
# COMPACT_ATOMS: atom_id res chain seq x y z
N MET A 1 -4.19 34.13 -10.64
CA MET A 1 -5.55 34.50 -10.23
C MET A 1 -6.07 33.29 -9.49
N ILE A 2 -5.97 33.34 -8.16
CA ILE A 2 -6.38 32.26 -7.27
C ILE A 2 -7.90 32.32 -7.26
N ILE A 3 -8.54 31.26 -7.74
CA ILE A 3 -9.99 31.11 -7.62
C ILE A 3 -10.19 30.50 -6.24
N GLU A 4 -10.54 31.34 -5.27
CA GLU A 4 -11.09 30.92 -3.99
C GLU A 4 -12.53 30.48 -4.24
N GLU A 5 -12.79 29.17 -4.21
CA GLU A 5 -14.11 28.66 -3.88
C GLU A 5 -13.99 27.94 -2.54
N ALA A 6 -14.67 28.52 -1.54
CA ALA A 6 -14.75 28.02 -0.19
C ALA A 6 -15.85 26.95 -0.13
N ASP A 7 -15.45 25.67 -0.09
CA ASP A 7 -16.36 24.58 0.22
C ASP A 7 -16.26 24.20 1.71
N GLN A 8 -17.43 24.15 2.34
CA GLN A 8 -17.68 23.86 3.75
C GLN A 8 -17.47 22.37 4.04
N ASP A 9 -16.22 21.94 4.18
CA ASP A 9 -15.79 20.79 5.00
C ASP A 9 -14.26 20.71 4.83
N GLY A 10 -13.55 21.37 5.75
CA GLY A 10 -12.11 21.65 5.68
C GLY A 10 -11.16 20.45 5.82
N ASP A 11 -11.45 19.32 5.18
CA ASP A 11 -10.54 18.17 5.07
C ASP A 11 -9.68 18.31 3.81
N VAL A 12 -8.76 19.27 3.85
CA VAL A 12 -7.75 19.47 2.81
C VAL A 12 -6.61 18.46 3.03
N PHE A 13 -6.68 17.30 2.36
CA PHE A 13 -5.65 16.27 2.38
C PHE A 13 -4.77 16.40 1.11
N TYR A 14 -3.67 17.15 1.18
CA TYR A 14 -2.73 17.33 0.06
C TYR A 14 -1.58 16.30 0.13
N ASP A 15 -1.51 15.41 -0.87
CA ASP A 15 -0.26 14.74 -1.30
C ASP A 15 0.15 15.39 -2.63
N SER A 16 1.13 16.29 -2.58
CA SER A 16 1.77 16.92 -3.74
C SER A 16 3.26 16.88 -3.51
N THR A 17 3.93 16.14 -4.38
CA THR A 17 5.37 15.93 -4.46
C THR A 17 6.21 17.20 -4.27
N GLU A 18 7.28 17.07 -3.48
CA GLU A 18 8.39 18.02 -3.20
C GLU A 18 8.09 19.18 -2.24
N TYR A 19 8.18 18.93 -0.93
CA TYR A 19 8.33 20.00 0.07
C TYR A 19 9.68 20.70 -0.10
N ALA A 20 9.69 22.04 -0.02
CA ALA A 20 10.92 22.80 -0.04
C ALA A 20 11.80 22.46 1.18
N PRO A 21 13.14 22.53 1.09
CA PRO A 21 14.03 22.25 2.22
C PRO A 21 13.68 23.15 3.41
N GLY A 22 13.31 22.57 4.57
CA GLY A 22 12.90 23.30 5.77
C GLY A 22 11.39 23.39 6.04
N GLU A 23 10.52 23.10 5.06
CA GLU A 23 9.07 22.99 5.29
C GLU A 23 8.69 21.63 5.91
N TYR A 24 9.44 20.59 5.55
CA TYR A 24 9.30 19.24 6.08
C TYR A 24 9.53 19.19 7.59
N GLU A 25 10.57 19.86 8.08
CA GLU A 25 10.89 19.94 9.51
C GLU A 25 9.79 20.65 10.30
N LYS A 26 9.20 21.71 9.73
CA LYS A 26 8.09 22.44 10.36
C LYS A 26 6.83 21.61 10.48
N LEU A 27 6.50 20.84 9.44
CA LEU A 27 5.35 19.94 9.44
C LEU A 27 5.51 18.80 10.46
N ILE A 28 6.72 18.25 10.60
CA ILE A 28 7.02 17.27 11.66
C ILE A 28 6.87 17.89 13.05
N GLU A 29 7.38 19.11 13.24
CA GLU A 29 7.29 19.82 14.52
C GLU A 29 5.82 20.09 14.90
N GLU A 30 5.02 20.51 13.92
CA GLU A 30 3.59 20.76 14.09
C GLU A 30 2.79 19.48 14.38
N ALA A 31 3.04 18.41 13.64
CA ALA A 31 2.44 17.10 13.91
C ALA A 31 2.79 16.57 15.30
N THR A 32 4.04 16.76 15.73
CA THR A 32 4.52 16.36 17.06
C THR A 32 3.88 17.18 18.17
N ARG A 33 3.64 18.48 17.92
CA ARG A 33 2.94 19.37 18.85
C ARG A 33 1.48 18.95 19.03
N PHE A 34 0.77 18.69 17.94
CA PHE A 34 -0.63 18.22 17.99
C PHE A 34 -0.75 16.85 18.67
N LYS A 35 0.17 15.92 18.39
CA LYS A 35 0.23 14.63 19.09
C LYS A 35 0.44 14.79 20.60
N SER A 36 1.33 15.69 21.00
CA SER A 36 1.61 15.94 22.42
C SER A 36 0.40 16.59 23.12
N SER A 37 -0.29 17.49 22.43
CA SER A 37 -1.56 18.09 22.88
C SER A 37 -2.65 17.02 23.06
N GLY A 38 -2.82 16.13 22.08
CA GLY A 38 -3.76 15.01 22.16
C GLY A 38 -3.46 14.07 23.34
N ASN A 39 -2.18 13.77 23.60
CA ASN A 39 -1.76 12.97 24.75
C ASN A 39 -2.12 13.64 26.10
N GLN A 40 -2.02 14.97 26.17
CA GLN A 40 -2.37 15.73 27.37
C GLN A 40 -3.88 15.68 27.64
N HIS A 41 -4.72 15.94 26.64
CA HIS A 41 -6.18 15.84 26.76
C HIS A 41 -6.63 14.41 27.07
N PHE A 42 -5.97 13.41 26.46
CA PHE A 42 -6.25 12.00 26.73
C PHE A 42 -5.95 11.64 28.20
N GLY A 43 -4.84 12.13 28.76
CA GLY A 43 -4.49 11.94 30.17
C GLY A 43 -5.45 12.64 31.15
N GLN A 44 -6.17 13.65 30.68
CA GLN A 44 -7.19 14.39 31.44
C GLN A 44 -8.60 13.80 31.30
N GLY A 45 -8.78 12.77 30.45
CA GLY A 45 -10.08 12.15 30.17
C GLY A 45 -10.94 12.92 29.17
N GLU A 46 -10.37 13.93 28.51
CA GLU A 46 -11.01 14.77 27.50
C GLU A 46 -10.85 14.12 26.13
N TYR A 47 -11.60 13.03 25.93
CA TYR A 47 -11.38 12.15 24.79
C TYR A 47 -11.78 12.76 23.44
N LYS A 48 -12.74 13.68 23.40
CA LYS A 48 -13.19 14.30 22.15
C LYS A 48 -12.13 15.27 21.63
N GLU A 49 -11.61 16.08 22.53
CA GLU A 49 -10.55 17.05 22.30
C GLU A 49 -9.24 16.33 21.96
N ALA A 50 -8.95 15.20 22.64
CA ALA A 50 -7.82 14.36 22.29
C ALA A 50 -7.90 13.83 20.85
N ILE A 51 -9.08 13.34 20.43
CA ILE A 51 -9.32 12.85 19.07
C ILE A 51 -9.07 13.95 18.04
N GLU A 52 -9.66 15.14 18.25
CA GLU A 52 -9.49 16.30 17.36
C GLU A 52 -8.00 16.69 17.23
N GLN A 53 -7.26 16.71 18.33
CA GLN A 53 -5.82 17.00 18.31
C GLN A 53 -5.01 15.90 17.61
N TYR A 54 -5.38 14.63 17.73
CA TYR A 54 -4.74 13.56 16.96
C TYR A 54 -5.08 13.61 15.48
N GLU A 55 -6.27 14.06 15.10
CA GLU A 55 -6.65 14.29 13.71
C GLU A 55 -5.80 15.41 13.10
N HIS A 56 -5.59 16.51 13.82
CA HIS A 56 -4.66 17.56 13.41
C HIS A 56 -3.21 17.07 13.28
N ALA A 57 -2.76 16.19 14.18
CA ALA A 57 -1.43 15.59 14.09
C ALA A 57 -1.24 14.72 12.84
N LEU A 58 -2.29 13.99 12.45
CA LEU A 58 -2.29 13.18 11.24
C LEU A 58 -2.30 14.04 9.98
N LEU A 59 -2.99 15.18 10.00
CA LEU A 59 -3.04 16.13 8.89
C LEU A 59 -1.69 16.86 8.68
N ALA A 60 -1.02 17.24 9.77
CA ALA A 60 0.26 17.96 9.69
C ALA A 60 1.44 17.04 9.36
N CYS A 61 1.31 15.71 9.50
CA CYS A 61 2.44 14.82 9.35
C CYS A 61 2.83 14.66 7.87
N PRO A 62 4.07 15.01 7.48
CA PRO A 62 4.49 14.87 6.09
C PRO A 62 4.71 13.39 5.74
N LEU A 63 4.19 12.99 4.57
CA LEU A 63 3.99 11.60 4.14
C LEU A 63 5.28 10.84 3.74
N THR A 64 6.46 11.44 3.82
CA THR A 64 7.74 10.85 3.38
C THR A 64 8.54 10.13 4.49
N CYS A 65 7.95 9.91 5.66
CA CYS A 65 8.61 9.21 6.77
C CYS A 65 8.77 7.69 6.47
N THR A 66 10.01 7.21 6.52
CA THR A 66 10.47 5.90 6.01
C THR A 66 10.30 4.75 7.02
N LYS A 67 10.11 3.53 6.49
CA LYS A 67 10.21 2.16 7.09
C LYS A 67 9.48 1.84 8.41
N GLU A 68 9.50 2.66 9.45
CA GLU A 68 8.73 2.42 10.68
C GLU A 68 7.21 2.39 10.39
N ARG A 69 6.79 3.10 9.34
CA ARG A 69 5.38 3.25 8.94
C ARG A 69 4.77 2.06 8.19
N ALA A 70 5.56 1.07 7.76
CA ALA A 70 5.00 -0.14 7.15
C ALA A 70 4.10 -0.92 8.13
N SER A 71 4.35 -0.81 9.44
CA SER A 71 3.44 -1.31 10.47
C SER A 71 2.18 -0.45 10.54
N GLU A 72 2.33 0.88 10.56
CA GLU A 72 1.20 1.82 10.67
C GLU A 72 0.23 1.73 9.47
N PHE A 73 0.73 1.46 8.25
CA PHE A 73 -0.15 1.27 7.09
C PHE A 73 -0.96 -0.03 7.16
N LYS A 74 -0.42 -1.09 7.79
CA LYS A 74 -1.17 -2.32 8.04
C LYS A 74 -2.25 -2.09 9.09
N ASP A 75 -1.91 -1.39 10.16
CA ASP A 75 -2.88 -1.02 11.19
C ASP A 75 -3.99 -0.11 10.62
N ALA A 76 -3.63 0.87 9.79
CA ALA A 76 -4.57 1.73 9.09
C ALA A 76 -5.48 0.93 8.14
N LYS A 77 -4.93 -0.02 7.37
CA LYS A 77 -5.70 -0.95 6.53
C LYS A 77 -6.69 -1.73 7.38
N ASP A 78 -6.28 -2.25 8.53
CA ASP A 78 -7.12 -3.07 9.40
C ASP A 78 -8.25 -2.26 10.03
N MET A 79 -7.97 -1.04 10.49
CA MET A 79 -8.98 -0.12 11.00
C MET A 79 -10.00 0.26 9.92
N CYS A 80 -9.53 0.60 8.71
CA CYS A 80 -10.42 0.92 7.60
C CYS A 80 -11.25 -0.31 7.17
N THR A 81 -10.65 -1.50 7.22
CA THR A 81 -11.36 -2.76 6.95
C THR A 81 -12.47 -3.02 7.98
N GLN A 82 -12.24 -2.71 9.25
CA GLN A 82 -13.28 -2.78 10.27
C GLN A 82 -14.38 -1.74 10.03
N ALA A 83 -14.01 -0.50 9.69
CA ALA A 83 -14.99 0.53 9.35
C ALA A 83 -15.86 0.12 8.16
N LEU A 84 -15.28 -0.50 7.13
CA LEU A 84 -15.99 -0.97 5.94
C LEU A 84 -16.87 -2.20 6.18
N LYS A 85 -16.66 -2.94 7.28
CA LYS A 85 -17.62 -3.97 7.73
C LYS A 85 -18.89 -3.35 8.30
N ILE A 86 -18.79 -2.16 8.89
CA ILE A 86 -19.92 -1.43 9.48
C ILE A 86 -20.64 -0.65 8.37
N ASP A 87 -19.90 0.13 7.58
CA ASP A 87 -20.43 0.85 6.42
C ASP A 87 -19.57 0.55 5.18
N PRO A 88 -20.02 -0.34 4.29
CA PRO A 88 -19.30 -0.68 3.06
C PRO A 88 -19.09 0.51 2.12
N ASN A 89 -19.89 1.57 2.22
CA ASN A 89 -19.85 2.71 1.31
C ASN A 89 -19.15 3.92 1.95
N TYR A 90 -18.49 3.75 3.10
CA TYR A 90 -17.78 4.82 3.77
C TYR A 90 -16.58 5.28 2.93
N THR A 91 -16.78 6.37 2.17
CA THR A 91 -15.84 6.88 1.16
C THR A 91 -14.47 7.22 1.75
N LYS A 92 -14.41 7.81 2.95
CA LYS A 92 -13.14 8.12 3.64
C LYS A 92 -12.37 6.84 3.99
N ALA A 93 -13.04 5.78 4.43
CA ALA A 93 -12.39 4.50 4.74
C ALA A 93 -11.92 3.77 3.48
N LEU A 94 -12.67 3.84 2.37
CA LEU A 94 -12.24 3.31 1.07
C LEU A 94 -10.98 4.01 0.57
N LEU A 95 -10.96 5.35 0.58
CA LEU A 95 -9.80 6.12 0.14
C LEU A 95 -8.55 5.84 0.99
N ARG A 96 -8.69 5.88 2.33
CA ARG A 96 -7.58 5.63 3.25
C ARG A 96 -7.06 4.20 3.13
N ARG A 97 -7.93 3.21 2.95
CA ARG A 97 -7.52 1.81 2.73
C ARG A 97 -6.79 1.65 1.40
N ALA A 98 -7.26 2.29 0.33
CA ALA A 98 -6.61 2.26 -0.97
C ALA A 98 -5.19 2.85 -0.92
N GLN A 99 -5.04 4.01 -0.30
CA GLN A 99 -3.74 4.67 -0.10
C GLN A 99 -2.81 3.84 0.77
N ALA A 100 -3.29 3.29 1.89
CA ALA A 100 -2.50 2.43 2.75
C ALA A 100 -2.02 1.18 2.00
N ASN A 101 -2.88 0.58 1.18
CA ASN A 101 -2.55 -0.57 0.35
C ASN A 101 -1.54 -0.23 -0.77
N GLU A 102 -1.61 0.95 -1.41
CA GLU A 102 -0.55 1.42 -2.34
C GLU A 102 0.81 1.55 -1.63
N ARG A 103 0.82 2.00 -0.36
CA ARG A 103 2.05 2.12 0.45
C ARG A 103 2.58 0.78 0.95
N ILE A 104 1.71 -0.21 1.22
CA ILE A 104 2.12 -1.60 1.56
C ILE A 104 2.84 -2.23 0.37
N GLY A 105 2.35 -2.00 -0.84
CA GLY A 105 3.10 -2.22 -2.08
C GLY A 105 3.34 -3.68 -2.47
N THR A 106 2.69 -4.64 -1.81
CA THR A 106 2.63 -6.03 -2.30
C THR A 106 1.63 -6.14 -3.44
N TYR A 107 1.76 -7.15 -4.30
CA TYR A 107 0.81 -7.36 -5.41
C TYR A 107 -0.64 -7.43 -4.88
N ALA A 108 -0.84 -8.15 -3.76
CA ALA A 108 -2.14 -8.33 -3.14
C ALA A 108 -2.72 -7.00 -2.62
N SER A 109 -1.91 -6.21 -1.90
CA SER A 109 -2.35 -4.89 -1.41
C SER A 109 -2.70 -3.93 -2.55
N MET A 110 -1.85 -3.81 -3.57
CA MET A 110 -2.12 -2.94 -4.72
C MET A 110 -3.37 -3.38 -5.50
N SER A 111 -3.67 -4.68 -5.52
CA SER A 111 -4.88 -5.21 -6.15
C SER A 111 -6.14 -4.80 -5.37
N GLU A 112 -6.10 -4.91 -4.04
CA GLU A 112 -7.18 -4.39 -3.17
C GLU A 112 -7.34 -2.86 -3.30
N ALA A 113 -6.24 -2.11 -3.40
CA ALA A 113 -6.31 -0.66 -3.61
C ALA A 113 -7.07 -0.30 -4.89
N LEU A 114 -6.80 -1.01 -5.99
CA LEU A 114 -7.49 -0.79 -7.26
C LEU A 114 -9.00 -1.10 -7.15
N GLU A 115 -9.39 -2.12 -6.39
CA GLU A 115 -10.80 -2.40 -6.13
C GLU A 115 -11.47 -1.29 -5.31
N ASP A 116 -10.78 -0.78 -4.29
CA ASP A 116 -11.27 0.34 -3.47
C ASP A 116 -11.45 1.61 -4.30
N TYR A 117 -10.49 1.96 -5.17
CA TYR A 117 -10.61 3.11 -6.07
C TYR A 117 -11.75 2.95 -7.07
N LYS A 118 -11.94 1.76 -7.64
CA LYS A 118 -13.07 1.48 -8.53
C LYS A 118 -14.40 1.66 -7.82
N LYS A 119 -14.51 1.15 -6.59
CA LYS A 119 -15.72 1.31 -5.78
C LYS A 119 -15.94 2.79 -5.43
N LEU A 120 -14.89 3.46 -4.97
CA LEU A 120 -14.93 4.87 -4.60
C LEU A 120 -15.37 5.76 -5.77
N LYS A 121 -14.91 5.49 -6.99
CA LYS A 121 -15.33 6.18 -8.22
C LYS A 121 -16.85 6.12 -8.47
N THR A 122 -17.51 5.03 -8.05
CA THR A 122 -18.98 4.91 -8.18
C THR A 122 -19.76 5.68 -7.12
N LEU A 123 -19.10 6.05 -6.02
CA LEU A 123 -19.70 6.71 -4.86
C LEU A 123 -19.34 8.20 -4.76
N ALA A 124 -18.21 8.59 -5.37
CA ALA A 124 -17.64 9.92 -5.23
C ALA A 124 -18.34 10.95 -6.13
N ILE A 125 -18.67 12.10 -5.54
CA ILE A 125 -19.12 13.32 -6.24
C ILE A 125 -17.96 14.32 -6.32
N ASP A 126 -16.95 14.15 -5.47
CA ASP A 126 -15.79 15.02 -5.38
C ASP A 126 -14.84 14.88 -6.58
N THR A 127 -14.50 16.01 -7.19
CA THR A 127 -13.68 16.07 -8.41
C THR A 127 -12.24 15.60 -8.18
N TYR A 128 -11.69 15.80 -6.98
CA TYR A 128 -10.34 15.36 -6.65
C TYR A 128 -10.28 13.84 -6.45
N ILE A 129 -11.23 13.27 -5.69
CA ILE A 129 -11.34 11.83 -5.50
C ILE A 129 -11.49 11.11 -6.85
N LEU A 130 -12.26 11.68 -7.78
CA LEU A 130 -12.38 11.14 -9.13
C LEU A 130 -11.04 11.13 -9.87
N LYS A 131 -10.23 12.19 -9.79
CA LYS A 131 -8.89 12.23 -10.37
C LYS A 131 -7.95 11.19 -9.76
N GLU A 132 -7.99 11.00 -8.45
CA GLU A 132 -7.21 9.95 -7.79
C GLU A 132 -7.63 8.55 -8.23
N CYS A 133 -8.94 8.31 -8.38
CA CYS A 133 -9.44 7.04 -8.92
C CYS A 133 -8.98 6.82 -10.37
N GLU A 134 -8.99 7.85 -11.21
CA GLU A 134 -8.52 7.78 -12.60
C GLU A 134 -7.00 7.55 -12.69
N ARG A 135 -6.21 8.22 -11.85
CA ARG A 135 -4.76 7.95 -11.72
C ARG A 135 -4.53 6.49 -11.35
N ALA A 136 -5.21 6.02 -10.31
CA ALA A 136 -5.06 4.66 -9.82
C ALA A 136 -5.45 3.62 -10.89
N GLU A 137 -6.57 3.81 -11.60
CA GLU A 137 -6.99 2.92 -12.69
C GLU A 137 -5.99 2.88 -13.85
N LYS A 138 -5.29 3.99 -14.11
CA LYS A 138 -4.26 4.06 -15.17
C LYS A 138 -2.93 3.43 -14.74
N GLU A 139 -2.50 3.67 -13.50
CA GLU A 139 -1.15 3.32 -13.04
C GLU A 139 -1.06 1.95 -12.36
N LEU A 140 -2.04 1.62 -11.50
CA LEU A 140 -1.97 0.41 -10.66
C LEU A 140 -1.91 -0.89 -11.47
N PRO A 141 -2.63 -1.08 -12.59
CA PRO A 141 -2.56 -2.35 -13.34
C PRO A 141 -1.14 -2.73 -13.75
N THR A 142 -0.35 -1.74 -14.20
CA THR A 142 1.05 -1.97 -14.59
C THR A 142 1.92 -2.26 -13.38
N LYS A 143 1.75 -1.51 -12.27
CA LYS A 143 2.50 -1.73 -11.02
C LYS A 143 2.19 -3.10 -10.41
N ILE A 144 0.92 -3.51 -10.41
CA ILE A 144 0.45 -4.82 -9.93
C ILE A 144 1.13 -5.94 -10.73
N ASN A 145 1.11 -5.85 -12.07
CA ASN A 145 1.73 -6.88 -12.91
C ASN A 145 3.23 -6.99 -12.67
N LEU A 146 3.93 -5.85 -12.57
CA LEU A 146 5.37 -5.84 -12.30
C LEU A 146 5.69 -6.47 -10.93
N GLN A 147 4.94 -6.09 -9.90
CA GLN A 147 5.12 -6.60 -8.54
C GLN A 147 4.74 -8.09 -8.44
N MET A 148 3.72 -8.53 -9.15
CA MET A 148 3.33 -9.94 -9.24
C MET A 148 4.48 -10.78 -9.84
N GLU A 149 5.07 -10.35 -10.95
CA GLU A 149 6.18 -11.09 -11.57
C GLU A 149 7.42 -11.12 -10.65
N LYS A 150 7.72 -10.02 -9.98
CA LYS A 150 8.79 -9.95 -8.99
C LYS A 150 8.57 -10.93 -7.81
N GLU A 151 7.38 -10.92 -7.21
CA GLU A 151 7.06 -11.82 -6.09
C GLU A 151 7.04 -13.29 -6.53
N LYS A 152 6.62 -13.59 -7.77
CA LYS A 152 6.72 -14.93 -8.36
C LYS A 152 8.17 -15.38 -8.52
N GLU A 153 9.04 -14.51 -9.04
CA GLU A 153 10.46 -14.81 -9.19
C GLU A 153 11.13 -15.09 -7.83
N GLU A 154 10.86 -14.25 -6.83
CA GLU A 154 11.33 -14.46 -5.46
C GLU A 154 10.82 -15.79 -4.86
N MET A 155 9.56 -16.15 -5.09
CA MET A 155 8.99 -17.42 -4.64
C MET A 155 9.65 -18.62 -5.33
N LEU A 156 9.88 -18.55 -6.64
CA LEU A 156 10.53 -19.61 -7.41
C LEU A 156 11.97 -19.81 -6.95
N ASN A 157 12.70 -18.73 -6.68
CA ASN A 157 14.07 -18.82 -6.17
C ASN A 157 14.10 -19.48 -4.78
N LYS A 158 13.21 -19.08 -3.87
CA LYS A 158 13.07 -19.74 -2.56
C LYS A 158 12.73 -21.25 -2.70
N LEU A 159 11.87 -21.60 -3.65
CA LEU A 159 11.51 -23.00 -3.89
C LEU A 159 12.71 -23.80 -4.41
N LYS A 160 13.51 -23.21 -5.31
CA LYS A 160 14.78 -23.80 -5.75
C LYS A 160 15.75 -23.98 -4.59
N ASP A 161 15.90 -23.00 -3.71
CA ASP A 161 16.79 -23.08 -2.54
C ASP A 161 16.37 -24.20 -1.58
N VAL A 162 15.07 -24.35 -1.34
CA VAL A 162 14.52 -25.47 -0.55
C VAL A 162 14.82 -26.81 -1.24
N GLY A 163 14.59 -26.88 -2.55
CA GLY A 163 14.93 -28.07 -3.36
C GLY A 163 16.41 -28.43 -3.26
N ASN A 164 17.29 -27.45 -3.42
CA ASN A 164 18.74 -27.62 -3.33
C ASN A 164 19.20 -27.99 -1.92
N THR A 165 18.54 -27.51 -0.87
CA THR A 165 18.82 -27.90 0.51
C THR A 165 18.53 -29.40 0.75
N LEU A 166 17.49 -29.93 0.11
CA LEU A 166 17.14 -31.36 0.19
C LEU A 166 18.02 -32.22 -0.72
N LEU A 167 18.16 -31.82 -1.98
CA LEU A 167 18.94 -32.52 -2.99
C LEU A 167 20.45 -32.51 -2.68
N GLY A 168 20.96 -31.45 -2.06
CA GLY A 168 22.37 -31.33 -1.69
C GLY A 168 22.82 -32.41 -0.71
N LYS A 169 21.92 -32.96 0.11
CA LYS A 169 22.21 -34.13 0.99
C LYS A 169 22.56 -35.40 0.21
N PHE A 170 22.25 -35.41 -1.08
CA PHE A 170 22.53 -36.51 -2.02
C PHE A 170 23.55 -36.10 -3.10
N GLY A 171 24.19 -34.94 -2.98
CA GLY A 171 25.11 -34.41 -3.99
C GLY A 171 24.42 -33.90 -5.25
N LEU A 172 23.15 -33.52 -5.15
CA LEU A 172 22.30 -33.09 -6.28
C LEU A 172 21.86 -31.62 -6.14
N SER A 173 21.44 -31.03 -7.25
CA SER A 173 20.88 -29.69 -7.41
C SER A 173 19.67 -29.72 -8.34
N THR A 174 18.74 -28.78 -8.18
CA THR A 174 17.64 -28.54 -9.12
C THR A 174 18.14 -28.25 -10.53
N ASP A 175 19.36 -27.74 -10.68
CA ASP A 175 19.98 -27.47 -11.98
C ASP A 175 20.42 -28.75 -12.71
N ASN A 176 20.52 -29.88 -12.00
CA ASN A 176 20.81 -31.16 -12.64
C ASN A 176 19.62 -31.67 -13.46
N PHE A 177 18.41 -31.14 -13.28
CA PHE A 177 17.21 -31.58 -13.98
C PHE A 177 16.85 -30.59 -15.10
N GLN A 178 17.16 -30.95 -16.34
CA GLN A 178 16.83 -30.16 -17.52
C GLN A 178 15.55 -30.65 -18.19
N PHE A 179 14.62 -29.74 -18.41
CA PHE A 179 13.36 -30.04 -19.07
C PHE A 179 13.46 -29.76 -20.58
N THR A 180 13.22 -30.77 -21.41
CA THR A 180 13.15 -30.64 -22.86
C THR A 180 11.71 -30.86 -23.34
N LYS A 181 11.18 -29.87 -24.07
CA LYS A 181 9.83 -29.95 -24.65
C LYS A 181 9.86 -30.86 -25.88
N ASP A 182 8.92 -31.81 -25.95
CA ASP A 182 8.81 -32.71 -27.09
C ASP A 182 8.46 -31.91 -28.37
N PRO A 183 9.29 -31.96 -29.43
CA PRO A 183 9.07 -31.22 -30.67
C PRO A 183 7.82 -31.68 -31.45
N SER A 184 7.20 -32.80 -31.09
CA SER A 184 6.01 -33.35 -31.76
C SER A 184 4.73 -32.53 -31.57
N GLY A 185 4.73 -31.50 -30.71
CA GLY A 185 3.55 -30.69 -30.40
C GLY A 185 2.55 -31.37 -29.46
N SER A 186 2.88 -32.55 -28.93
CA SER A 186 2.08 -33.34 -27.97
C SER A 186 1.86 -32.65 -26.60
N GLY A 187 2.62 -31.59 -26.31
CA GLY A 187 2.65 -30.93 -25.01
C GLY A 187 3.46 -31.68 -23.94
N GLY A 188 4.11 -32.80 -24.31
CA GLY A 188 4.94 -33.58 -23.39
C GLY A 188 6.25 -32.89 -23.00
N TYR A 189 6.66 -33.08 -21.75
CA TYR A 189 7.96 -32.69 -21.22
C TYR A 189 8.77 -33.94 -20.89
N SER A 190 10.03 -33.98 -21.33
CA SER A 190 11.01 -34.98 -20.89
C SER A 190 11.98 -34.32 -19.91
N VAL A 191 12.30 -35.03 -18.83
CA VAL A 191 13.29 -34.57 -17.85
C VAL A 191 14.57 -35.34 -18.07
N ASN A 192 15.64 -34.63 -18.39
CA ASN A 192 16.97 -35.17 -18.52
C ASN A 192 17.79 -34.81 -17.30
N PHE A 193 18.52 -35.78 -16.76
CA PHE A 193 19.45 -35.55 -15.67
C PHE A 193 20.85 -35.31 -16.24
N VAL A 194 21.48 -34.19 -15.88
CA VAL A 194 22.83 -33.82 -16.31
C VAL A 194 23.70 -33.67 -15.06
N ASN A 195 24.71 -34.52 -14.92
CA ASN A 195 25.71 -34.39 -13.87
C ASN A 195 26.76 -33.36 -14.32
N LYS A 196 27.05 -32.35 -13.49
CA LYS A 196 28.20 -31.45 -13.68
C LYS A 196 29.42 -32.02 -12.98
#